data_AF-A0A0A1PTT8-F1
#
_entry.id   AF-A0A0A1PTT8-F1
#
_cell.length_a   1.000
_cell.length_b   1.000
_cell.length_c   1.000
_cell.angle_alpha   90.00
_cell.angle_beta   90.00
_cell.angle_gamma   90.00
#
_symmetry.space_group_name_H-M   'P 1'
#
loop_
_entity.id
_entity.type
_entity.pdbx_description
1 polymer ?
#
loop_
_entity_poly.entity_id
_entity_poly.type
_entity_poly.pdbx_seq_one_letter_code
_entity_poly.pdbx_strand_id
1 'polypeptide(L)' 'MRHEETSADAFADAMPEHLPEDVLALLIELFTVVLDGRNVATANGVEEALGRPARDFRDWARDVAATEVWGKRAT' A
#
# COMPACT_ATOMS: atom_id res chain seq x y z
N MET A 1 -11.14 6.77 -9.70
CA MET A 1 -9.71 6.41 -9.65
C MET A 1 -9.48 5.36 -10.72
N ARG A 2 -8.49 5.54 -11.59
CA ARG A 2 -8.09 4.54 -12.58
C ARG A 2 -6.85 3.85 -12.03
N HIS A 3 -6.86 2.54 -11.99
CA HIS A 3 -5.69 1.72 -11.71
C HIS A 3 -5.15 1.20 -13.03
N GLU A 4 -3.84 1.28 -13.22
CA GLU A 4 -3.13 0.71 -14.37
C GLU A 4 -2.04 -0.20 -13.84
N GLU A 5 -2.03 -1.44 -14.35
CA GLU A 5 -1.06 -2.45 -13.96
C GLU A 5 0.27 -2.23 -14.69
N THR A 6 1.38 -2.43 -13.98
CA THR A 6 2.74 -2.31 -14.52
C THR A 6 3.61 -3.44 -13.97
N SER A 7 4.70 -3.78 -14.67
CA SER A 7 5.65 -4.78 -14.17
C SER A 7 6.53 -4.22 -13.06
N ALA A 8 7.09 -5.11 -12.23
CA ALA A 8 8.07 -4.74 -11.22
C ALA A 8 9.32 -4.10 -11.85
N ASP A 9 9.78 -4.60 -13.01
CA ASP A 9 10.93 -4.02 -13.72
C ASP A 9 10.65 -2.59 -14.19
N ALA A 10 9.47 -2.34 -14.75
CA ALA A 10 9.08 -0.99 -15.17
C ALA A 10 8.98 -0.02 -13.98
N PHE A 11 8.58 -0.51 -12.80
CA PHE A 11 8.64 0.27 -11.56
C PHE A 11 10.09 0.50 -11.11
N ALA A 12 10.95 -0.52 -11.18
CA ALA A 12 12.36 -0.44 -10.79
C ALA A 12 13.12 0.61 -11.59
N ASP A 13 12.82 0.72 -12.89
CA ASP A 13 13.46 1.69 -13.79
C ASP A 13 13.03 3.13 -13.51
N ALA A 14 11.78 3.35 -13.08
CA ALA A 14 11.18 4.68 -12.94
C ALA A 14 11.43 5.35 -11.58
N MET A 15 11.78 4.59 -10.55
CA MET A 15 11.84 5.05 -9.17
C MET A 15 13.22 5.45 -8.56
N PRO A 16 14.40 5.21 -9.17
CA PRO A 16 15.69 5.51 -8.54
C PRO A 16 15.89 6.98 -8.13
N GLU A 17 15.26 7.93 -8.84
CA GLU A 17 15.33 9.36 -8.49
C GLU A 17 14.38 9.77 -7.34
N HIS A 18 13.47 8.87 -6.95
CA HIS A 18 12.41 9.15 -5.98
C HIS A 18 12.58 8.42 -4.65
N LEU A 19 13.39 7.36 -4.64
CA LEU A 19 13.53 6.46 -3.49
C LEU A 19 15.00 6.16 -3.21
N PRO A 20 15.38 6.04 -1.92
CA PRO A 20 16.61 5.38 -1.54
C PRO A 20 16.70 3.95 -2.10
N GLU A 21 17.91 3.50 -2.42
CA GLU A 21 18.17 2.20 -3.06
C GLU A 21 17.63 1.02 -2.24
N ASP A 22 17.79 1.06 -0.93
CA ASP A 22 17.31 0.03 0.00
C ASP A 22 15.77 -0.05 0.03
N VAL A 23 15.09 1.09 -0.03
CA VAL A 23 13.63 1.17 -0.12
C VAL A 23 13.15 0.62 -1.48
N LEU A 24 13.83 0.98 -2.57
CA LEU A 24 13.50 0.46 -3.89
C LEU A 24 13.65 -1.07 -3.93
N ALA A 25 14.76 -1.61 -3.42
CA ALA A 25 14.99 -3.04 -3.33
C ALA A 25 13.88 -3.76 -2.55
N LEU A 26 13.48 -3.22 -1.40
CA LEU A 26 12.36 -3.75 -0.60
C LEU A 26 11.05 -3.78 -1.38
N LEU A 27 10.72 -2.71 -2.12
CA LEU A 27 9.48 -2.66 -2.89
C LEU A 27 9.46 -3.70 -4.02
N ILE A 28 10.60 -3.90 -4.71
CA ILE A 28 10.72 -4.94 -5.72
C ILE A 28 10.53 -6.33 -5.12
N GLU A 29 11.09 -6.61 -3.94
CA GLU A 29 10.85 -7.85 -3.22
C GLU A 29 9.35 -8.03 -2.88
N LEU A 30 8.70 -7.00 -2.34
CA LEU A 30 7.27 -7.05 -2.02
C LEU A 30 6.43 -7.39 -3.27
N PHE A 31 6.69 -6.75 -4.40
CA PHE A 31 5.93 -6.97 -5.62
C PHE A 31 6.15 -8.34 -6.25
N THR A 32 7.38 -8.87 -6.21
CA THR A 32 7.74 -10.11 -6.90
C THR A 32 7.59 -11.36 -6.04
N VAL A 33 7.66 -11.23 -4.71
CA VAL A 33 7.66 -12.36 -3.78
C VAL A 33 6.40 -12.40 -2.92
N VAL A 34 5.94 -11.25 -2.42
CA VAL A 34 4.87 -11.20 -1.40
C VAL A 34 3.46 -11.08 -2.00
N LEU A 35 3.34 -10.44 -3.17
CA LEU A 35 2.05 -10.24 -3.85
C LEU A 35 1.67 -11.38 -4.82
N ASP A 36 2.14 -12.60 -4.56
CA ASP A 36 1.82 -13.80 -5.37
C ASP A 36 0.44 -14.42 -5.08
N GLY A 37 -0.37 -13.75 -4.26
CA GLY A 37 -1.71 -14.18 -3.89
C GLY A 37 -1.80 -15.00 -2.60
N ARG A 38 -0.69 -15.45 -2.00
CA ARG A 38 -0.74 -16.22 -0.74
C ARG A 38 -1.33 -15.45 0.45
N ASN A 39 -1.36 -14.12 0.38
CA ASN A 39 -1.80 -13.23 1.45
C ASN A 39 -3.22 -12.67 1.26
N VAL A 40 -4.01 -13.19 0.32
CA VAL A 40 -5.35 -12.62 -0.01
C VAL A 40 -6.45 -13.04 0.95
N ALA A 41 -6.30 -14.19 1.61
CA ALA A 41 -7.32 -14.72 2.50
C ALA A 41 -7.42 -13.87 3.77
N THR A 42 -8.64 -13.46 4.12
CA THR A 42 -8.92 -12.71 5.35
C THR A 42 -8.82 -13.61 6.57
N ALA A 43 -8.49 -13.03 7.73
CA ALA A 43 -8.45 -13.70 9.03
C ALA A 43 -9.08 -12.86 10.14
N ASN A 44 -9.46 -13.50 11.24
CA ASN A 44 -10.20 -12.88 12.35
C ASN A 44 -9.32 -12.38 13.51
N GLY A 45 -7.99 -12.39 13.34
CA GLY A 45 -7.05 -12.12 14.43
C GLY A 45 -7.24 -10.76 15.13
N VAL A 46 -7.75 -9.74 14.42
CA VAL A 46 -8.07 -8.43 15.05
C VAL A 46 -9.23 -8.56 16.03
N GLU A 47 -10.28 -9.29 15.66
CA GLU A 47 -11.44 -9.51 16.52
C GLU A 47 -11.08 -10.37 17.73
N GLU A 48 -10.29 -11.43 17.51
CA GLU A 48 -9.79 -12.30 18.57
C GLU A 48 -8.91 -11.54 19.58
N ALA A 49 -8.04 -10.65 19.11
CA ALA A 49 -7.12 -9.91 19.98
C ALA A 49 -7.78 -8.72 20.69
N LEU A 50 -8.73 -8.03 20.05
CA LEU A 50 -9.24 -6.73 20.52
C LEU A 50 -10.74 -6.71 20.85
N GLY A 51 -11.48 -7.80 20.61
CA GLY A 51 -12.93 -7.88 20.87
C GLY A 51 -13.79 -6.99 19.97
N ARG A 52 -13.25 -6.54 18.82
CA ARG A 52 -13.96 -5.72 17.82
C ARG A 52 -13.49 -6.09 16.40
N PRO A 53 -14.32 -5.90 15.37
CA PRO A 53 -13.92 -6.20 14.00
C PRO A 53 -12.75 -5.33 13.52
N ALA A 54 -12.02 -5.83 12.52
CA ALA A 54 -11.07 -5.04 11.76
C ALA A 54 -11.78 -3.85 11.11
N ARG A 55 -11.08 -2.70 11.08
CA ARG A 55 -11.61 -1.50 10.44
C ARG A 55 -11.62 -1.70 8.92
N ASP A 56 -12.72 -1.34 8.26
CA ASP A 56 -12.80 -1.36 6.80
C ASP A 56 -11.87 -0.29 6.20
N PHE A 57 -11.14 -0.66 5.14
CA PHE A 57 -10.21 0.24 4.47
C PHE A 57 -10.90 1.47 3.87
N ARG A 58 -12.16 1.36 3.42
CA ARG A 58 -12.93 2.49 2.86
C ARG A 58 -13.24 3.53 3.93
N ASP A 59 -13.55 3.10 5.14
CA ASP A 59 -13.80 4.01 6.26
C ASP A 59 -12.50 4.67 6.71
N TRP A 60 -11.38 3.95 6.68
CA TRP A 60 -10.06 4.56 6.88
C TRP A 60 -9.74 5.60 5.80
N ALA A 61 -9.89 5.26 4.52
CA ALA A 61 -9.58 6.16 3.41
C ALA A 61 -10.43 7.44 3.45
N ARG A 62 -11.73 7.32 3.80
CA ARG A 62 -12.63 8.47 3.95
C ARG A 62 -12.16 9.43 5.05
N ASP A 63 -11.83 8.90 6.23
CA ASP A 63 -11.38 9.72 7.36
C ASP A 63 -10.04 10.39 7.08
N VAL A 64 -9.09 9.66 6.47
CA VAL A 64 -7.77 10.23 6.13
C VAL A 64 -7.89 11.30 5.05
N ALA A 65 -8.73 11.12 4.04
CA ALA A 65 -8.96 12.13 3.02
C ALA A 65 -9.45 13.46 3.62
N ALA A 66 -10.27 13.41 4.68
CA ALA A 66 -10.77 14.58 5.38
C ALA A 66 -9.68 15.37 6.14
N THR A 67 -8.50 14.78 6.37
CA THR A 67 -7.37 15.47 7.02
C THR A 67 -6.57 16.37 6.06
N GLU A 68 -6.84 16.30 4.75
CA GLU A 68 -6.11 17.00 3.71
C GLU A 68 -4.59 16.73 3.68
N VAL A 69 -4.12 15.64 4.31
CA VAL A 69 -2.69 15.26 4.31
C VAL A 69 -2.14 15.00 2.91
N TRP A 70 -3.02 14.68 1.96
CA TRP A 70 -2.73 14.49 0.54
C TRP A 70 -3.00 15.75 -0.31
N GLY A 71 -3.36 16.87 0.33
CA GLY A 71 -3.52 18.16 -0.32
C GLY A 71 -2.21 18.60 -0.98
N LYS A 72 -2.33 19.36 -2.08
CA LYS A 72 -1.14 19.91 -2.75
C LYS A 72 -0.34 20.73 -1.74
N ARG A 73 0.97 20.47 -1.67
CA ARG A 73 1.93 21.34 -0.99
C ARG A 73 1.73 22.77 -1.52
N ALA A 74 1.47 23.73 -0.63
CA ALA A 74 1.41 25.14 -1.02
C ALA A 74 2.71 25.50 -1.75
N THR A 75 2.53 26.12 -2.93
CA THR A 75 3.60 26.53 -3.85
C THR A 75 4.53 27.54 -3.22
#